data_AF-A0A2P2G147-F1
#
_entry.id   AF-A0A2P2G147-F1
#
_cell.length_a   1.000
_cell.length_b   1.000
_cell.length_c   1.000
_cell.angle_alpha   90.00
_cell.angle_beta   90.00
_cell.angle_gamma   90.00
#
_symmetry.space_group_name_H-M   'P 1'
#
loop_
_entity.id
_entity.type
_entity.pdbx_description
1 polymer ?
#
loop_
_entity_poly.entity_id
_entity_poly.type
_entity_poly.pdbx_seq_one_letter_code
_entity_poly.pdbx_strand_id
1 'polypeptide(L)'
;MRSSSNPAFRNLPRGAAQYGPNVGFNQPQGGVPGYGPPQTSAGAGDRPMTVDDVVIKTALSLGTALVTGVLTAIWAISQLPVDAAGRITGISGGVIGALVGGMLVGLVISLVIIFKQKPSGPLTLAYSAAEGVFLGAISGLFEALYPGIALQAIIGTAGVFIAMLVVYKTGAVKVTPKLTKWIIGAVVGVAILMLVNLITSFFGFNPLRDGGPIAIIFSLVVIGVAAFSFLLDFDQADRMIREGMPSKWAWFAAFGLMTTLVWLYLEILRLLSYFQND
;
A
#
# COMPACT_ATOMS: atom_id res chain seq x y z
N MET A 1 -15.80 18.89 -57.49
CA MET A 1 -16.80 18.69 -56.41
C MET A 1 -17.67 19.94 -56.36
N ARG A 2 -18.98 19.81 -56.58
CA ARG A 2 -19.89 20.95 -56.80
C ARG A 2 -20.16 21.67 -55.47
N SER A 3 -19.76 22.94 -55.37
CA SER A 3 -20.11 23.81 -54.24
C SER A 3 -21.58 24.19 -54.35
N SER A 4 -22.38 23.82 -53.34
CA SER A 4 -23.79 24.21 -53.27
C SER A 4 -23.90 25.73 -53.07
N SER A 5 -24.74 26.39 -53.87
CA SER A 5 -25.05 27.83 -53.81
C SER A 5 -26.09 28.18 -52.74
N ASN A 6 -26.46 27.23 -51.88
CA ASN A 6 -27.45 27.45 -50.84
C ASN A 6 -26.80 28.04 -49.56
N PRO A 7 -27.18 29.25 -49.12
CA PRO A 7 -26.56 29.94 -47.98
C PRO A 7 -26.77 29.21 -46.65
N ALA A 8 -27.80 28.37 -46.50
CA ALA A 8 -28.05 27.59 -45.29
C ALA A 8 -26.99 26.51 -45.02
N PHE A 9 -26.30 26.04 -46.06
CA PHE A 9 -25.32 24.95 -45.96
C PHE A 9 -23.86 25.43 -46.02
N ARG A 10 -23.64 26.74 -46.13
CA ARG A 10 -22.30 27.33 -46.24
C ARG A 10 -21.49 27.27 -44.95
N ASN A 11 -22.18 27.22 -43.80
CA ASN A 11 -21.55 27.31 -42.47
C ASN A 11 -21.71 26.05 -41.63
N LEU A 12 -22.05 24.90 -42.23
CA LEU A 12 -22.04 23.65 -41.46
C LEU A 12 -20.60 23.31 -41.06
N PRO A 13 -20.33 23.07 -39.75
CA PRO A 13 -19.01 22.67 -39.29
C PRO A 13 -18.62 21.37 -39.99
N ARG A 14 -17.58 21.43 -40.83
CA ARG A 14 -16.96 20.22 -41.38
C ARG A 14 -16.22 19.55 -40.23
N GLY A 15 -16.68 18.36 -39.85
CA GLY A 15 -16.24 17.68 -38.64
C GLY A 15 -14.72 17.52 -38.55
N ALA A 16 -14.16 18.00 -37.46
CA ALA A 16 -12.99 17.43 -36.80
C ALA A 16 -13.24 17.57 -35.30
N ALA A 17 -13.12 16.45 -34.59
CA ALA A 17 -13.32 16.35 -33.16
C ALA A 17 -12.39 17.32 -32.41
N GLN A 18 -12.94 18.24 -31.62
CA GLN A 18 -12.18 18.98 -30.63
C GLN A 18 -13.08 19.34 -29.45
N TYR A 19 -12.95 18.53 -28.39
CA TYR A 19 -13.52 18.78 -27.07
C TYR A 19 -12.70 19.92 -26.41
N GLY A 20 -13.31 21.09 -26.20
CA GLY A 20 -12.69 22.26 -25.56
C GLY A 20 -13.63 23.49 -25.55
N PRO A 21 -13.50 24.44 -24.61
CA PRO A 21 -14.64 25.05 -23.90
C PRO A 21 -15.27 26.27 -24.57
N ASN A 22 -16.56 26.49 -24.28
CA ASN A 22 -17.35 27.67 -24.65
C ASN A 22 -16.65 28.98 -24.23
N VAL A 23 -16.24 29.77 -25.22
CA VAL A 23 -15.85 31.18 -25.08
C VAL A 23 -17.04 32.07 -25.45
N GLY A 24 -17.52 32.83 -24.46
CA GLY A 24 -18.62 33.79 -24.61
C GLY A 24 -18.20 35.06 -25.37
N PHE A 25 -19.18 35.63 -26.07
CA PHE A 25 -19.06 36.61 -27.14
C PHE A 25 -18.49 37.99 -26.76
N ASN A 26 -17.74 38.50 -27.74
CA ASN A 26 -17.25 39.85 -28.02
C ASN A 26 -18.23 41.01 -27.70
N GLN A 27 -17.76 42.04 -26.98
CA GLN A 27 -18.22 43.43 -27.10
C GLN A 27 -16.98 44.35 -27.29
N PRO A 28 -16.96 45.26 -28.27
CA PRO A 28 -15.85 46.19 -28.46
C PRO A 28 -16.16 47.53 -27.79
N GLN A 29 -15.48 47.85 -26.68
CA GLN A 29 -15.37 49.23 -26.22
C GLN A 29 -14.01 49.45 -25.54
N GLY A 30 -13.26 50.42 -26.06
CA GLY A 30 -11.86 50.64 -25.73
C GLY A 30 -11.59 51.03 -24.27
N GLY A 31 -10.44 50.59 -23.75
CA GLY A 31 -9.91 51.02 -22.46
C GLY A 31 -8.76 50.16 -21.94
N VAL A 32 -7.56 50.74 -21.92
CA VAL A 32 -6.39 50.50 -21.04
C VAL A 32 -5.69 49.11 -21.08
N PRO A 33 -4.35 49.03 -21.18
CA PRO A 33 -3.60 47.77 -21.00
C PRO A 33 -3.68 47.29 -19.55
N GLY A 34 -4.64 46.42 -19.25
CA GLY A 34 -4.79 45.78 -17.95
C GLY A 34 -3.79 44.63 -17.80
N TYR A 35 -2.93 44.71 -16.79
CA TYR A 35 -2.14 43.59 -16.28
C TYR A 35 -3.11 42.51 -15.78
N GLY A 36 -3.38 41.50 -16.62
CA GLY A 36 -4.20 40.36 -16.25
C GLY A 36 -3.53 39.59 -15.11
N PRO A 37 -4.27 39.18 -14.06
CA PRO A 37 -3.71 38.38 -12.98
C PRO A 37 -3.04 37.13 -13.57
N PRO A 38 -1.93 36.65 -12.98
CA PRO A 38 -1.30 35.43 -13.45
C PRO A 38 -2.37 34.34 -13.53
N GLN A 39 -2.51 33.72 -14.71
CA GLN A 39 -3.27 32.49 -14.85
C GLN A 39 -2.58 31.44 -13.98
N THR A 40 -2.88 31.45 -12.67
CA THR A 40 -2.72 30.28 -11.82
C THR A 40 -3.48 29.19 -12.55
N SER A 41 -2.77 28.14 -12.97
CA SER A 41 -3.34 26.97 -13.60
C SER A 41 -4.55 26.54 -12.78
N ALA A 42 -5.74 26.91 -13.25
CA ALA A 42 -7.00 26.53 -12.63
C ALA A 42 -6.94 25.01 -12.56
N GLY A 43 -6.96 24.48 -11.33
CA GLY A 43 -6.57 23.11 -11.01
C GLY A 43 -7.04 22.17 -12.10
N ALA A 44 -6.08 21.56 -12.80
CA ALA A 44 -6.36 20.56 -13.81
C ALA A 44 -7.43 19.65 -13.22
N GLY A 45 -8.63 19.62 -13.83
CA GLY A 45 -9.67 18.70 -13.44
C GLY A 45 -9.00 17.34 -13.33
N ASP A 46 -8.99 16.79 -12.11
CA ASP A 46 -8.08 15.71 -11.75
C ASP A 46 -8.38 14.54 -12.70
N ARG A 47 -7.43 14.28 -13.62
CA ARG A 47 -7.64 13.38 -14.75
C ARG A 47 -8.05 12.00 -14.22
N PRO A 48 -8.76 11.18 -15.02
CA PRO A 48 -9.04 9.80 -14.64
C PRO A 48 -7.76 9.06 -14.28
N MET A 49 -7.86 8.24 -13.23
CA MET A 49 -6.83 7.37 -12.72
C MET A 49 -6.47 6.31 -13.75
N THR A 50 -5.18 6.04 -13.91
CA THR A 50 -4.66 4.99 -14.78
C THR A 50 -3.98 3.88 -13.98
N VAL A 51 -3.69 2.75 -14.64
CA VAL A 51 -2.87 1.67 -14.05
C VAL A 51 -1.48 2.20 -13.66
N ASP A 52 -0.88 3.04 -14.50
CA ASP A 52 0.43 3.63 -14.25
C ASP A 52 0.45 4.47 -12.96
N ASP A 53 -0.65 5.17 -12.66
CA ASP A 53 -0.77 5.91 -11.41
C ASP A 53 -0.68 5.00 -10.18
N VAL A 54 -1.35 3.84 -10.23
CA VAL A 54 -1.33 2.86 -9.13
C VAL A 54 0.06 2.27 -8.98
N VAL A 55 0.67 1.87 -10.09
CA VAL A 55 2.01 1.27 -10.08
C VAL A 55 3.03 2.24 -9.50
N ILE A 56 3.05 3.49 -9.97
CA ILE A 56 4.00 4.51 -9.50
C ILE A 56 3.77 4.82 -8.02
N LYS A 57 2.53 5.03 -7.58
CA LYS A 57 2.24 5.38 -6.18
C LYS A 57 2.50 4.22 -5.22
N THR A 58 2.24 2.99 -5.66
CA THR A 58 2.60 1.78 -4.91
C THR A 58 4.11 1.62 -4.84
N ALA A 59 4.84 1.82 -5.94
CA ALA A 59 6.29 1.76 -5.96
C ALA A 59 6.95 2.84 -5.08
N LEU A 60 6.41 4.07 -5.06
CA LEU A 60 6.87 5.14 -4.17
C LEU A 60 6.63 4.79 -2.70
N SER A 61 5.46 4.22 -2.38
CA SER A 61 5.10 3.79 -1.03
C SER A 61 6.03 2.66 -0.55
N LEU A 62 6.22 1.62 -1.38
CA LEU A 62 7.14 0.52 -1.11
C LEU A 62 8.59 0.97 -1.00
N GLY A 63 9.04 1.84 -1.90
CA GLY A 63 10.39 2.41 -1.85
C GLY A 63 10.61 3.21 -0.57
N THR A 64 9.61 3.97 -0.13
CA THR A 64 9.66 4.71 1.15
C THR A 64 9.76 3.76 2.34
N ALA A 65 8.90 2.72 2.39
CA ALA A 65 8.92 1.72 3.45
C ALA A 65 10.25 0.93 3.47
N LEU A 66 10.78 0.58 2.29
CA LEU A 66 12.05 -0.15 2.18
C LEU A 66 13.23 0.70 2.64
N VAL A 67 13.34 1.95 2.19
CA VAL A 67 14.44 2.85 2.59
C VAL A 67 14.40 3.09 4.10
N THR A 68 13.23 3.46 4.63
CA THR A 68 13.08 3.70 6.07
C THR A 68 13.30 2.43 6.90
N GLY A 69 12.84 1.27 6.40
CA GLY A 69 13.04 -0.02 7.04
C GLY A 69 14.49 -0.50 7.05
N VAL A 70 15.21 -0.38 5.94
CA VAL A 70 16.63 -0.74 5.89
C VAL A 70 17.46 0.15 6.81
N LEU A 71 17.22 1.47 6.77
CA LEU A 71 17.90 2.41 7.66
C LEU A 71 17.61 2.08 9.13
N THR A 72 16.35 1.79 9.46
CA THR A 72 15.95 1.46 10.83
C THR A 72 16.49 0.10 11.26
N ALA A 73 16.59 -0.89 10.37
CA ALA A 73 17.15 -2.20 10.69
C ALA A 73 18.65 -2.12 11.01
N ILE A 74 19.42 -1.42 10.17
CA ILE A 74 20.86 -1.19 10.41
C ILE A 74 21.06 -0.44 11.74
N TRP A 75 20.27 0.61 11.96
CA TRP A 75 20.30 1.34 13.21
C TRP A 75 19.92 0.44 14.39
N ALA A 76 18.84 -0.33 14.31
CA ALA A 76 18.37 -1.18 15.40
C ALA A 76 19.43 -2.20 15.83
N ILE A 77 20.11 -2.85 14.88
CA ILE A 77 21.22 -3.77 15.16
C ILE A 77 22.34 -3.05 15.91
N SER A 78 22.70 -1.82 15.51
CA SER A 78 23.74 -1.02 16.19
C SER A 78 23.39 -0.61 17.62
N GLN A 79 22.09 -0.63 17.97
CA GLN A 79 21.59 -0.25 19.28
C GLN A 79 21.37 -1.44 20.21
N LEU A 80 21.67 -2.68 19.80
CA LEU A 80 21.47 -3.85 20.66
C LEU A 80 22.59 -3.95 21.70
N PRO A 81 22.26 -4.06 23.00
CA PRO A 81 23.27 -4.26 24.03
C PRO A 81 23.89 -5.66 23.92
N VAL A 82 25.21 -5.70 23.82
CA VAL A 82 25.99 -6.95 23.73
C VAL A 82 26.93 -7.11 24.93
N ASP A 83 27.13 -8.35 25.39
CA ASP A 83 28.12 -8.67 26.41
C ASP A 83 29.56 -8.67 25.84
N ALA A 84 30.55 -8.91 26.71
CA ALA A 84 31.96 -9.01 26.31
C ALA A 84 32.25 -10.16 25.31
N ALA A 85 31.33 -11.13 25.18
CA ALA A 85 31.39 -12.22 24.23
C ALA A 85 30.60 -11.95 22.94
N GLY A 86 30.03 -10.75 22.78
CA GLY A 86 29.25 -10.35 21.61
C GLY A 86 27.83 -10.90 21.57
N ARG A 87 27.31 -11.45 22.67
CA ARG A 87 25.95 -11.99 22.74
C ARG A 87 24.95 -10.89 23.08
N ILE A 88 23.79 -10.93 22.43
CA ILE A 88 22.69 -9.99 22.68
C ILE A 88 22.16 -10.23 24.09
N THR A 89 22.17 -9.19 24.93
CA THR A 89 21.76 -9.26 26.35
C THR A 89 20.39 -8.64 26.62
N GLY A 90 19.80 -8.00 25.61
CA GLY A 90 18.48 -7.39 25.73
C GLY A 90 18.11 -6.58 24.50
N ILE A 91 17.00 -5.86 24.61
CA ILE A 91 16.52 -4.92 23.58
C ILE A 91 16.63 -3.51 24.16
N SER A 92 17.27 -2.59 23.44
CA SER A 92 17.39 -1.21 23.91
C SER A 92 16.07 -0.46 23.84
N GLY A 93 15.89 0.52 24.74
CA GLY A 93 14.69 1.35 24.76
C GLY A 93 14.45 2.11 23.46
N GLY A 94 15.50 2.45 22.71
CA GLY A 94 15.40 3.05 21.38
C GLY A 94 14.72 2.12 20.37
N VAL A 95 15.11 0.85 20.33
CA VAL A 95 14.51 -0.16 19.42
C VAL A 95 13.05 -0.42 19.81
N ILE A 96 12.74 -0.52 21.11
CA ILE A 96 11.36 -0.62 21.59
C ILE A 96 10.54 0.62 21.19
N GLY A 97 11.14 1.81 21.32
CA GLY A 97 10.52 3.06 20.89
C GLY A 97 10.22 3.11 19.40
N ALA A 98 11.12 2.58 18.55
CA ALA A 98 10.88 2.46 17.11
C ALA A 98 9.78 1.45 16.78
N LEU A 99 9.73 0.30 17.46
CA LEU A 99 8.66 -0.70 17.30
C LEU A 99 7.30 -0.12 17.66
N VAL A 100 7.16 0.38 18.90
CA VAL A 100 5.88 0.88 19.41
C VAL A 100 5.50 2.18 18.71
N GLY A 101 6.46 3.09 18.53
CA GLY A 101 6.23 4.36 17.85
C GLY A 101 5.85 4.19 16.38
N GLY A 102 6.58 3.36 15.63
CA GLY A 102 6.27 3.04 14.24
C GLY A 102 4.89 2.42 14.09
N MET A 103 4.58 1.41 14.91
CA MET A 103 3.27 0.73 14.91
C MET A 103 2.13 1.69 15.26
N LEU A 104 2.27 2.51 16.31
CA LEU A 104 1.22 3.43 16.74
C LEU A 104 1.00 4.56 15.73
N VAL A 105 2.07 5.15 15.20
CA VAL A 105 1.98 6.20 14.17
C VAL A 105 1.36 5.63 12.89
N GLY A 106 1.82 4.45 12.44
CA GLY A 106 1.25 3.73 11.30
C GLY A 106 -0.24 3.46 11.48
N LEU A 107 -0.63 2.93 12.64
CA LEU A 107 -2.04 2.68 13.00
C LEU A 107 -2.89 3.96 13.00
N VAL A 108 -2.41 5.04 13.61
CA VAL A 108 -3.17 6.31 13.63
C VAL A 108 -3.36 6.85 12.21
N ILE A 109 -2.30 6.84 11.39
CA ILE A 109 -2.39 7.33 10.01
C ILE A 109 -3.32 6.43 9.18
N SER A 110 -3.23 5.11 9.32
CA SER A 110 -4.09 4.16 8.60
C SER A 110 -5.56 4.36 8.95
N LEU A 111 -5.90 4.53 10.24
CA LEU A 111 -7.25 4.85 10.68
C LEU A 111 -7.74 6.19 10.11
N VAL A 112 -6.87 7.21 10.06
CA VAL A 112 -7.21 8.51 9.44
C VAL A 112 -7.52 8.34 7.95
N ILE A 113 -6.74 7.57 7.21
CA ILE A 113 -6.96 7.31 5.78
C ILE A 113 -8.28 6.54 5.57
N ILE A 114 -8.51 5.49 6.36
CA ILE A 114 -9.70 4.64 6.27
C ILE A 114 -10.97 5.42 6.59
N PHE A 115 -11.02 6.11 7.74
CA PHE A 115 -12.25 6.80 8.17
C PHE A 115 -12.51 8.10 7.42
N LYS A 116 -11.46 8.86 7.08
CA LYS A 116 -11.66 10.12 6.33
C LYS A 116 -11.80 9.89 4.84
N GLN A 117 -11.48 8.69 4.33
CA GLN A 117 -11.50 8.35 2.90
C GLN A 117 -10.81 9.43 2.05
N LYS A 118 -9.67 9.94 2.54
CA LYS A 118 -8.92 11.02 1.89
C LYS A 118 -7.74 10.45 1.11
N PRO A 119 -7.80 10.37 -0.23
CA PRO A 119 -6.67 9.95 -1.04
C PRO A 119 -5.58 11.03 -1.00
N SER A 120 -4.55 10.81 -0.17
CA SER A 120 -3.48 11.79 0.08
C SER A 120 -2.11 11.12 -0.02
N GLY A 121 -1.28 11.62 -0.94
CA GLY A 121 0.10 11.16 -1.11
C GLY A 121 0.94 11.34 0.14
N PRO A 122 0.98 12.53 0.77
CA PRO A 122 1.72 12.74 2.01
C PRO A 122 1.32 11.78 3.13
N LEU A 123 0.02 11.51 3.32
CA LEU A 123 -0.42 10.55 4.34
C LEU A 123 -0.01 9.12 4.00
N THR A 124 -0.11 8.72 2.74
CA THR A 124 0.28 7.37 2.29
C THR A 124 1.78 7.13 2.45
N LEU A 125 2.59 8.13 2.11
CA LEU A 125 4.05 8.06 2.28
C LEU A 125 4.45 8.13 3.76
N ALA A 126 3.78 8.93 4.58
CA ALA A 126 4.02 8.97 6.02
C ALA A 126 3.64 7.65 6.70
N TYR A 127 2.52 7.03 6.30
CA TYR A 127 2.17 5.67 6.70
C TYR A 127 3.27 4.68 6.31
N SER A 128 3.68 4.70 5.03
CA SER A 128 4.72 3.79 4.53
C SER A 128 6.05 3.95 5.25
N ALA A 129 6.43 5.19 5.61
CA ALA A 129 7.62 5.47 6.40
C ALA A 129 7.49 4.95 7.84
N ALA A 130 6.33 5.14 8.48
CA ALA A 130 6.09 4.65 9.84
C ALA A 130 6.08 3.11 9.90
N GLU A 131 5.43 2.46 8.94
CA GLU A 131 5.48 1.01 8.76
C GLU A 131 6.91 0.55 8.45
N GLY A 132 7.65 1.29 7.62
CA GLY A 132 9.06 1.01 7.38
C GLY A 132 9.89 1.06 8.65
N VAL A 133 9.71 2.06 9.52
CA VAL A 133 10.38 2.12 10.84
C VAL A 133 10.02 0.91 11.71
N PHE A 134 8.73 0.57 11.80
CA PHE A 134 8.26 -0.59 12.56
C PHE A 134 8.86 -1.90 12.02
N LEU A 135 8.73 -2.13 10.72
CA LEU A 135 9.26 -3.30 10.02
C LEU A 135 10.79 -3.36 10.11
N GLY A 136 11.48 -2.24 9.99
CA GLY A 136 12.93 -2.17 10.11
C GLY A 136 13.42 -2.54 11.50
N ALA A 137 12.76 -2.03 12.54
CA ALA A 137 13.11 -2.36 13.93
C ALA A 137 12.91 -3.85 14.22
N ILE A 138 11.79 -4.46 13.78
CA ILE A 138 11.56 -5.90 13.96
C ILE A 138 12.51 -6.73 13.09
N SER A 139 12.77 -6.31 11.85
CA SER A 139 13.72 -6.99 10.96
C SER A 139 15.12 -6.99 11.53
N GLY A 140 15.58 -5.86 12.07
CA GLY A 140 16.91 -5.75 12.69
C GLY A 140 17.06 -6.67 13.90
N LEU A 141 16.01 -6.82 14.71
CA LEU A 141 16.00 -7.77 15.82
C LEU A 141 16.12 -9.22 15.34
N PHE A 142 15.33 -9.60 14.34
CA PHE A 142 15.36 -10.96 13.80
C PHE A 142 16.64 -11.24 13.02
N GLU A 143 17.19 -10.27 12.30
CA GLU A 143 18.45 -10.38 11.55
C GLU A 143 19.65 -10.58 12.48
N ALA A 144 19.64 -9.95 13.66
CA ALA A 144 20.68 -10.14 14.66
C ALA A 144 20.67 -11.55 15.29
N LEU A 145 19.51 -12.21 15.30
CA LEU A 145 19.34 -13.59 15.80
C LEU A 145 19.52 -14.62 14.67
N TYR A 146 19.03 -14.30 13.48
CA TYR A 146 18.93 -15.17 12.31
C TYR A 146 19.47 -14.43 11.07
N PRO A 147 20.78 -14.43 10.83
CA PRO A 147 21.37 -13.73 9.71
C PRO A 147 20.76 -14.16 8.37
N GLY A 148 20.39 -13.18 7.54
CA GLY A 148 19.78 -13.35 6.23
C GLY A 148 18.25 -13.50 6.23
N ILE A 149 17.59 -13.58 7.39
CA ILE A 149 16.14 -13.80 7.47
C ILE A 149 15.35 -12.63 6.88
N ALA A 150 15.81 -11.39 7.07
CA ALA A 150 15.10 -10.22 6.59
C ALA A 150 15.07 -10.19 5.06
N LEU A 151 16.20 -10.52 4.42
CA LEU A 151 16.28 -10.59 2.95
C LEU A 151 15.40 -11.72 2.39
N GLN A 152 15.40 -12.89 3.03
CA GLN A 152 14.51 -13.99 2.65
C GLN A 152 13.04 -13.60 2.75
N ALA A 153 12.65 -12.89 3.82
CA ALA A 153 11.28 -12.41 3.99
C ALA A 153 10.89 -11.38 2.91
N ILE A 154 11.79 -10.46 2.55
CA ILE A 154 11.58 -9.50 1.46
C ILE A 154 11.37 -10.25 0.13
N ILE A 155 12.23 -11.21 -0.20
CA ILE A 155 12.14 -12.01 -1.43
C ILE A 155 10.84 -12.82 -1.45
N GLY A 156 10.48 -13.47 -0.33
CA GLY A 156 9.24 -14.23 -0.21
C GLY A 156 8.01 -13.35 -0.41
N THR A 157 7.99 -12.16 0.21
CA THR A 157 6.88 -11.21 0.08
C THR A 157 6.74 -10.71 -1.35
N ALA A 158 7.86 -10.32 -1.97
CA ALA A 158 7.88 -9.89 -3.37
C ALA A 158 7.45 -11.02 -4.32
N GLY A 159 7.92 -12.25 -4.08
CA GLY A 159 7.55 -13.42 -4.87
C GLY A 159 6.05 -13.72 -4.81
N VAL A 160 5.47 -13.73 -3.62
CA VAL A 160 4.01 -13.93 -3.44
C VAL A 160 3.22 -12.78 -4.09
N PHE A 161 3.63 -11.53 -3.87
CA PHE A 161 2.97 -10.38 -4.48
C PHE A 161 2.97 -10.47 -6.01
N ILE A 162 4.11 -10.75 -6.63
CA ILE A 162 4.26 -10.90 -8.09
C ILE A 162 3.43 -12.08 -8.58
N ALA A 163 3.47 -13.23 -7.89
CA ALA A 163 2.67 -14.40 -8.26
C ALA A 163 1.17 -14.08 -8.23
N MET A 164 0.68 -13.42 -7.18
CA MET A 164 -0.72 -13.03 -7.07
C MET A 164 -1.11 -12.00 -8.13
N LEU A 165 -0.21 -11.06 -8.46
CA LEU A 165 -0.43 -10.09 -9.54
C LEU A 165 -0.56 -10.79 -10.90
N VAL A 166 0.28 -11.79 -11.17
CA VAL A 166 0.20 -12.60 -12.40
C VAL A 166 -1.09 -13.41 -12.43
N VAL A 167 -1.47 -14.05 -11.33
CA VAL A 167 -2.73 -14.81 -11.20
C VAL A 167 -3.94 -13.91 -11.49
N TYR A 168 -3.94 -12.68 -10.94
CA TYR A 168 -5.01 -11.71 -11.19
C TYR A 168 -5.02 -11.25 -12.65
N LYS A 169 -3.87 -10.80 -13.18
CA LYS A 169 -3.76 -10.27 -14.54
C LYS A 169 -4.11 -11.29 -15.63
N THR A 170 -3.76 -12.56 -15.42
CA THR A 170 -4.10 -13.66 -16.34
C THR A 170 -5.56 -14.08 -16.24
N GLY A 171 -6.30 -13.62 -15.23
CA GLY A 171 -7.67 -14.02 -14.97
C GLY A 171 -7.81 -15.49 -14.56
N ALA A 172 -6.71 -16.13 -14.11
CA ALA A 172 -6.70 -17.51 -13.64
C ALA A 172 -7.63 -17.70 -12.44
N VAL A 173 -7.73 -16.68 -11.57
CA VAL A 173 -8.70 -16.62 -10.48
C VAL A 173 -9.57 -15.37 -10.64
N LYS A 174 -10.88 -15.57 -10.80
CA LYS A 174 -11.84 -14.46 -10.91
C LYS A 174 -12.36 -14.04 -9.54
N VAL A 175 -12.29 -12.74 -9.26
CA VAL A 175 -12.82 -12.15 -8.02
C VAL A 175 -14.34 -12.09 -8.08
N THR A 176 -14.98 -13.17 -7.64
CA THR A 176 -16.44 -13.25 -7.54
C THR A 176 -16.95 -12.71 -6.20
N PRO A 177 -18.23 -12.30 -6.10
CA PRO A 177 -18.82 -11.92 -4.82
C PRO A 177 -18.73 -13.01 -3.75
N LYS A 178 -18.75 -14.30 -4.16
CA LYS A 178 -18.59 -15.43 -3.25
C LYS A 178 -17.16 -15.51 -2.69
N LEU A 179 -16.15 -15.40 -3.57
CA LEU A 179 -14.74 -15.38 -3.16
C LEU A 179 -14.45 -14.20 -2.24
N THR A 180 -14.97 -13.01 -2.57
CA THR A 180 -14.80 -11.80 -1.77
C THR A 180 -15.33 -11.99 -0.34
N LYS A 181 -16.54 -12.54 -0.18
CA LYS A 181 -17.12 -12.82 1.14
C LYS A 181 -16.30 -13.83 1.93
N TRP A 182 -15.77 -14.86 1.27
CA TRP A 182 -14.89 -15.85 1.89
C TRP A 182 -13.58 -15.24 2.39
N ILE A 183 -12.92 -14.43 1.57
CA ILE A 183 -11.66 -13.77 1.93
C ILE A 183 -11.89 -12.79 3.08
N ILE A 184 -12.92 -11.94 3.01
CA ILE A 184 -13.25 -11.01 4.11
C ILE A 184 -13.55 -11.80 5.39
N GLY A 185 -14.32 -12.88 5.31
CA GLY A 185 -14.58 -13.76 6.46
C GLY A 185 -13.30 -14.36 7.04
N ALA A 186 -12.37 -14.80 6.18
CA ALA A 186 -11.07 -15.32 6.61
C ALA A 186 -10.19 -14.24 7.26
N VAL A 187 -10.14 -13.03 6.70
CA VAL A 187 -9.41 -11.88 7.28
C VAL A 187 -9.96 -11.54 8.67
N VAL A 188 -11.28 -11.48 8.82
CA VAL A 188 -11.93 -11.24 10.12
C VAL A 188 -11.64 -12.38 11.10
N GLY A 189 -11.74 -13.63 10.66
CA GLY A 189 -11.43 -14.79 11.49
C GLY A 189 -9.98 -14.78 11.98
N VAL A 190 -9.03 -14.49 11.08
CA VAL A 190 -7.62 -14.32 11.44
C VAL A 190 -7.43 -13.17 12.41
N ALA A 191 -8.06 -12.01 12.19
CA ALA A 191 -7.97 -10.88 13.10
C ALA A 191 -8.47 -11.22 14.52
N ILE A 192 -9.58 -11.95 14.63
CA ILE A 192 -10.10 -12.45 15.93
C ILE A 192 -9.09 -13.40 16.57
N LEU A 193 -8.54 -14.36 15.83
CA LEU A 193 -7.54 -15.29 16.36
C LEU A 193 -6.27 -14.57 16.81
N MET A 194 -5.81 -13.57 16.06
CA MET A 194 -4.67 -12.74 16.45
C MET A 194 -4.97 -11.93 17.73
N LEU A 195 -6.19 -11.44 17.90
CA LEU A 195 -6.60 -10.71 19.11
C LEU A 195 -6.67 -11.64 20.32
N VAL A 196 -7.26 -12.82 20.17
CA VAL A 196 -7.27 -13.86 21.22
C VAL A 196 -5.83 -14.19 21.62
N ASN A 197 -4.96 -14.41 20.63
CA ASN A 197 -3.55 -14.70 20.85
C ASN A 197 -2.81 -13.56 21.56
N LEU A 198 -3.12 -12.31 21.24
CA LEU A 198 -2.56 -11.15 21.93
C LEU A 198 -3.00 -11.17 23.40
N ILE A 199 -4.28 -11.43 23.67
CA ILE A 199 -4.80 -11.48 25.04
C ILE A 199 -4.15 -12.63 25.83
N THR A 200 -4.09 -13.84 25.26
CA THR A 200 -3.47 -14.99 25.93
C THR A 200 -1.98 -14.81 26.18
N SER A 201 -1.29 -14.04 25.33
CA SER A 201 0.14 -13.74 25.52
C SER A 201 0.43 -12.99 26.82
N PHE A 202 -0.51 -12.17 27.33
CA PHE A 202 -0.39 -11.53 28.65
C PHE A 202 -0.45 -12.52 29.82
N PHE A 203 -0.99 -13.72 29.59
CA PHE A 203 -1.05 -14.80 30.56
C PHE A 203 0.10 -15.82 30.36
N GLY A 204 1.07 -15.52 29.50
CA GLY A 204 2.22 -16.38 29.22
C GLY A 204 1.89 -17.60 28.34
N PHE A 205 0.77 -17.57 27.62
CA PHE A 205 0.32 -18.68 26.76
C PHE A 205 0.06 -18.19 25.33
N ASN A 206 0.70 -18.80 24.33
CA ASN A 206 0.62 -18.31 22.95
C ASN A 206 0.61 -19.50 21.96
N PRO A 207 -0.43 -20.34 22.01
CA PRO A 207 -0.46 -21.65 21.33
C PRO A 207 -0.43 -21.56 19.81
N LEU A 208 -0.75 -20.40 19.23
CA LEU A 208 -0.69 -20.18 17.79
C LEU A 208 0.67 -19.63 17.33
N ARG A 209 1.56 -19.24 18.27
CA ARG A 209 2.87 -18.65 17.95
C ARG A 209 4.04 -19.11 18.82
N ASP A 210 3.86 -20.13 19.66
CA ASP A 210 4.91 -20.72 20.52
C ASP A 210 5.89 -21.64 19.77
N GLY A 211 5.84 -21.66 18.43
CA GLY A 211 6.66 -22.56 17.61
C GLY A 211 6.04 -23.95 17.40
N GLY A 212 6.73 -24.80 16.63
CA GLY A 212 6.30 -26.16 16.31
C GLY A 212 5.23 -26.29 15.21
N PRO A 213 4.74 -27.52 14.94
CA PRO A 213 3.93 -27.83 13.77
C PRO A 213 2.63 -27.03 13.66
N ILE A 214 1.96 -26.75 14.79
CA ILE A 214 0.71 -25.99 14.81
C ILE A 214 0.95 -24.53 14.41
N ALA A 215 2.01 -23.91 14.93
CA ALA A 215 2.37 -22.53 14.60
C ALA A 215 2.75 -22.37 13.12
N ILE A 216 3.46 -23.36 12.56
CA ILE A 216 3.80 -23.40 11.12
C ILE A 216 2.53 -23.49 10.26
N ILE A 217 1.65 -24.46 10.54
CA ILE A 217 0.40 -24.63 9.78
C ILE A 217 -0.45 -23.37 9.86
N PHE A 218 -0.59 -22.79 11.05
CA PHE A 218 -1.34 -21.56 11.24
C PHE A 218 -0.74 -20.41 10.43
N SER A 219 0.59 -20.22 10.48
CA SER A 219 1.28 -19.17 9.72
C SER A 219 1.10 -19.37 8.21
N LEU A 220 1.16 -20.60 7.70
CA LEU A 220 0.90 -20.90 6.29
C LEU A 220 -0.54 -20.56 5.87
N VAL A 221 -1.53 -20.85 6.72
CA VAL A 221 -2.92 -20.47 6.47
C VAL A 221 -3.05 -18.94 6.42
N VAL A 222 -2.46 -18.23 7.38
CA VAL A 222 -2.52 -16.76 7.42
C VAL A 222 -1.82 -16.15 6.19
N ILE A 223 -0.65 -16.65 5.81
CA ILE A 223 0.04 -16.24 4.57
C ILE A 223 -0.85 -16.46 3.35
N GLY A 224 -1.55 -17.60 3.28
CA GLY A 224 -2.53 -17.86 2.24
C GLY A 224 -3.64 -16.81 2.20
N VAL A 225 -4.25 -16.50 3.35
CA VAL A 225 -5.30 -15.47 3.45
C VAL A 225 -4.78 -14.09 3.04
N ALA A 226 -3.58 -13.71 3.48
CA ALA A 226 -2.94 -12.45 3.08
C ALA A 226 -2.68 -12.43 1.56
N ALA A 227 -2.18 -13.52 0.98
CA ALA A 227 -1.98 -13.63 -0.46
C ALA A 227 -3.29 -13.49 -1.24
N PHE A 228 -4.37 -14.16 -0.83
CA PHE A 228 -5.68 -14.01 -1.45
C PHE A 228 -6.27 -12.61 -1.29
N SER A 229 -5.92 -11.89 -0.22
CA SER A 229 -6.36 -10.50 -0.02
C SER A 229 -5.84 -9.57 -1.12
N PHE A 230 -4.66 -9.85 -1.70
CA PHE A 230 -4.18 -9.10 -2.87
C PHE A 230 -5.12 -9.19 -4.07
N LEU A 231 -5.85 -10.30 -4.27
CA LEU A 231 -6.84 -10.37 -5.35
C LEU A 231 -7.93 -9.32 -5.16
N LEU A 232 -8.35 -9.07 -3.92
CA LEU A 232 -9.34 -8.03 -3.61
C LEU A 232 -8.76 -6.65 -3.81
N ASP A 233 -7.51 -6.43 -3.42
CA ASP A 233 -6.84 -5.14 -3.59
C ASP A 233 -6.67 -4.78 -5.08
N PHE A 234 -6.25 -5.76 -5.90
CA PHE A 234 -6.13 -5.57 -7.35
C PHE A 234 -7.49 -5.34 -8.00
N ASP A 235 -8.52 -6.10 -7.60
CA ASP A 235 -9.88 -5.91 -8.09
C ASP A 235 -10.46 -4.54 -7.72
N GLN A 236 -10.18 -4.06 -6.52
CA GLN A 236 -10.58 -2.73 -6.09
C GLN A 236 -9.86 -1.64 -6.89
N ALA A 237 -8.55 -1.78 -7.13
CA ALA A 237 -7.78 -0.84 -7.96
C ALA A 237 -8.31 -0.78 -9.40
N ASP A 238 -8.58 -1.94 -10.01
CA ASP A 238 -9.15 -2.05 -11.35
C ASP A 238 -10.54 -1.43 -11.43
N ARG A 239 -11.41 -1.65 -10.43
CA ARG A 239 -12.74 -1.02 -10.36
C ARG A 239 -12.65 0.50 -10.32
N MET A 240 -11.78 1.05 -9.47
CA MET A 240 -11.59 2.51 -9.39
C MET A 240 -11.13 3.12 -10.72
N ILE A 241 -10.26 2.42 -11.45
CA ILE A 241 -9.80 2.83 -12.80
C ILE A 241 -10.96 2.79 -13.80
N ARG A 242 -11.74 1.69 -13.80
CA ARG A 242 -12.90 1.51 -14.71
C ARG A 242 -14.00 2.53 -14.45
N GLU A 243 -14.20 2.92 -13.20
CA GLU A 243 -15.13 3.97 -12.78
C GLU A 243 -14.62 5.38 -13.12
N GLY A 244 -13.38 5.52 -13.59
CA GLY A 244 -12.80 6.80 -13.97
C GLY A 244 -12.52 7.71 -12.78
N MET A 245 -12.22 7.14 -11.60
CA MET A 245 -11.95 7.90 -10.39
C MET A 245 -10.80 8.88 -10.59
N PRO A 246 -10.80 10.06 -9.93
CA PRO A 246 -9.72 11.04 -10.05
C PRO A 246 -8.34 10.46 -9.70
N SER A 247 -7.27 10.89 -10.39
CA SER A 247 -5.92 10.32 -10.28
C SER A 247 -5.38 10.24 -8.85
N LYS A 248 -5.78 11.15 -7.95
CA LYS A 248 -5.40 11.11 -6.53
C LYS A 248 -5.79 9.80 -5.84
N TRP A 249 -6.88 9.14 -6.24
CA TRP A 249 -7.36 7.89 -5.64
C TRP A 249 -6.40 6.72 -5.78
N ALA A 250 -5.45 6.77 -6.70
CA ALA A 250 -4.38 5.77 -6.76
C ALA A 250 -3.48 5.78 -5.51
N TRP A 251 -3.46 6.86 -4.71
CA TRP A 251 -2.81 6.85 -3.39
C TRP A 251 -3.57 5.96 -2.39
N PHE A 252 -4.90 5.95 -2.46
CA PHE A 252 -5.72 5.08 -1.63
C PHE A 252 -5.55 3.60 -2.04
N ALA A 253 -5.47 3.33 -3.35
CA ALA A 253 -5.14 2.00 -3.87
C ALA A 253 -3.76 1.52 -3.38
N ALA A 254 -2.74 2.39 -3.49
CA ALA A 254 -1.39 2.10 -3.03
C ALA A 254 -1.33 1.84 -1.52
N PHE A 255 -2.10 2.59 -0.71
CA PHE A 255 -2.23 2.38 0.72
C PHE A 255 -2.81 0.99 1.06
N GLY A 256 -3.87 0.56 0.37
CA GLY A 256 -4.47 -0.76 0.57
C GLY A 256 -3.46 -1.87 0.26
N LEU A 257 -2.83 -1.81 -0.91
CA LEU A 257 -1.78 -2.74 -1.33
C LEU A 257 -0.60 -2.78 -0.36
N MET A 258 -0.16 -1.62 0.13
CA MET A 258 0.92 -1.53 1.12
C MET A 258 0.53 -2.24 2.42
N THR A 259 -0.70 -2.07 2.90
CA THR A 259 -1.18 -2.68 4.15
C THR A 259 -1.18 -4.20 4.06
N THR A 260 -1.67 -4.76 2.96
CA THR A 260 -1.64 -6.21 2.72
C THR A 260 -0.19 -6.71 2.61
N LEU A 261 0.70 -5.93 2.00
CA LEU A 261 2.11 -6.28 1.86
C LEU A 261 2.88 -6.26 3.18
N VAL A 262 2.67 -5.27 4.05
CA VAL A 262 3.20 -5.24 5.44
C VAL A 262 2.75 -6.48 6.18
N TRP A 263 1.46 -6.79 6.12
CA TRP A 263 0.90 -7.93 6.82
C TRP A 263 1.51 -9.25 6.34
N LEU A 264 1.59 -9.46 5.03
CA LEU A 264 2.24 -10.63 4.46
C LEU A 264 3.71 -10.74 4.89
N TYR A 265 4.45 -9.62 4.86
CA TYR A 265 5.85 -9.59 5.27
C TYR A 265 6.05 -10.10 6.71
N LEU A 266 5.24 -9.61 7.66
CA LEU A 266 5.31 -10.04 9.06
C LEU A 266 5.06 -11.54 9.23
N GLU A 267 4.12 -12.10 8.47
CA GLU A 267 3.79 -13.52 8.56
C GLU A 267 4.84 -14.41 7.89
N ILE A 268 5.47 -13.97 6.79
CA ILE A 268 6.61 -14.67 6.20
C ILE A 268 7.82 -14.61 7.13
N LEU A 269 8.14 -13.43 7.68
CA LEU A 269 9.24 -13.26 8.63
C LEU A 269 9.04 -14.20 9.84
N ARG A 270 7.81 -14.27 10.36
CA ARG A 270 7.45 -15.17 11.45
C ARG A 270 7.59 -16.64 11.06
N LEU A 271 7.06 -17.06 9.92
CA LEU A 271 7.20 -18.44 9.44
C LEU A 271 8.67 -18.85 9.35
N LEU A 272 9.50 -17.99 8.74
CA LEU A 272 10.94 -18.25 8.61
C LEU A 272 11.62 -18.35 9.98
N SER A 273 11.16 -17.58 10.97
CA SER A 273 11.75 -17.64 12.31
C SER A 273 11.48 -18.98 13.01
N TYR A 274 10.35 -19.64 12.75
CA TYR A 274 10.09 -20.96 13.31
C TYR A 274 11.07 -22.00 12.77
N PHE A 275 11.38 -21.95 11.48
CA PHE A 275 12.35 -22.87 10.86
C PHE A 275 13.79 -22.66 11.30
N GLN A 276 14.13 -21.51 11.90
CA GLN A 276 15.46 -21.25 12.44
C GLN A 276 15.58 -21.50 13.96
N ASN A 277 14.45 -21.76 14.63
CA ASN A 277 14.39 -22.07 16.06
C ASN A 277 14.38 -23.58 16.37
N ASP A 278 14.32 -24.44 15.34
CA ASP A 278 14.35 -25.90 15.45
C ASP A 278 15.75 -26.47 15.09
#